data_AF-A0A5J6FIP3-F1
#
_entry.id   AF-A0A5J6FIP3-F1
#
_cell.length_a   1.000
_cell.length_b   1.000
_cell.length_c   1.000
_cell.angle_alpha   90.00
_cell.angle_beta   90.00
_cell.angle_gamma   90.00
#
_symmetry.space_group_name_H-M   'P 1'
#
loop_
_entity.id
_entity.type
_entity.pdbx_description
1 polymer ?
#
loop_
_entity_poly.entity_id
_entity_poly.type
_entity_poly.pdbx_seq_one_letter_code
_entity_poly.pdbx_strand_id
1 'polypeptide(L)'
;MTMYPEEMLSEYSDDGTMPSNVDALREAVIGHRIVSAERTSTPTWWGGSSDALIITLDNGKRVELQDTDDCCAYTALESFLLDPDKVDHIITGVGTTGGFSTWHIYADMGDVLKLEVGWSSGNPFYYGYGFNITVKELEAAA
;
A
#
# COMPACT_ATOMS: atom_id res chain seq x y z
N MET A 1 18.31 9.20 -3.42
CA MET A 1 18.11 9.42 -1.96
C MET A 1 16.60 9.30 -1.74
N THR A 2 16.15 8.39 -0.91
CA THR A 2 14.73 8.29 -0.54
C THR A 2 14.35 9.47 0.36
N MET A 3 13.10 9.95 0.29
CA MET A 3 12.65 11.09 1.10
C MET A 3 12.51 10.72 2.59
N TYR A 4 12.21 9.44 2.85
CA TYR A 4 12.09 8.86 4.17
C TYR A 4 13.20 7.82 4.36
N PRO A 5 13.78 7.70 5.57
CA PRO A 5 14.67 6.60 5.91
C PRO A 5 13.90 5.28 5.87
N GLU A 6 14.57 4.18 5.52
CA GLU A 6 13.97 2.85 5.59
C GLU A 6 13.69 2.48 7.05
N GLU A 7 12.45 2.11 7.35
CA GLU A 7 12.08 1.54 8.64
C GLU A 7 12.38 0.05 8.63
N MET A 8 13.06 -0.42 9.69
CA MET A 8 13.32 -1.83 9.93
C MET A 8 12.98 -2.09 11.39
N LEU A 9 12.02 -2.97 11.64
CA LEU A 9 11.67 -3.41 12.98
C LEU A 9 12.47 -4.66 13.33
N SER A 10 12.47 -5.03 14.61
CA SER A 10 13.07 -6.31 15.02
C SER A 10 12.26 -7.48 14.48
N GLU A 11 12.90 -8.62 14.26
CA GLU A 11 12.26 -9.88 13.81
C GLU A 11 11.09 -10.35 14.68
N TYR A 12 11.06 -9.94 15.95
CA TYR A 12 9.96 -10.24 16.88
C TYR A 12 8.72 -9.36 16.69
N SER A 13 8.83 -8.28 15.93
CA SER A 13 7.74 -7.35 15.62
C SER A 13 7.27 -7.51 14.18
N ASP A 14 8.21 -7.75 13.26
CA ASP A 14 7.95 -7.99 11.85
C ASP A 14 9.03 -8.94 11.31
N ASP A 15 8.62 -9.95 10.57
CA ASP A 15 9.50 -10.97 9.97
C ASP A 15 10.04 -10.55 8.59
N GLY A 16 9.88 -9.28 8.21
CA GLY A 16 10.18 -8.74 6.89
C GLY A 16 8.96 -8.61 5.98
N THR A 17 7.77 -8.99 6.45
CA THR A 17 6.53 -8.85 5.69
C THR A 17 6.23 -7.39 5.35
N MET A 18 6.29 -6.47 6.32
CA MET A 18 5.97 -5.05 6.10
C MET A 18 6.95 -4.36 5.12
N PRO A 19 8.29 -4.49 5.26
CA PRO A 19 9.24 -4.02 4.25
C PRO A 19 8.95 -4.58 2.85
N SER A 20 8.69 -5.88 2.74
CA SER A 20 8.41 -6.53 1.45
C SER A 20 7.12 -5.98 0.81
N ASN A 21 6.14 -5.63 1.64
CA ASN A 21 4.86 -5.06 1.20
C ASN A 21 5.05 -3.62 0.69
N VAL A 22 5.89 -2.83 1.36
CA VAL A 22 6.33 -1.50 0.89
C VAL A 22 7.09 -1.60 -0.42
N ASP A 23 7.97 -2.59 -0.57
CA ASP A 23 8.73 -2.83 -1.80
C ASP A 23 7.81 -3.21 -2.97
N ALA A 24 6.85 -4.10 -2.75
CA ALA A 24 5.86 -4.48 -3.76
C ALA A 24 5.01 -3.28 -4.21
N LEU A 25 4.60 -2.42 -3.27
CA LEU A 25 3.93 -1.16 -3.62
C LEU A 25 4.86 -0.26 -4.43
N ARG A 26 6.11 -0.11 -4.00
CA ARG A 26 7.12 0.74 -4.66
C ARG A 26 7.33 0.34 -6.11
N GLU A 27 7.50 -0.95 -6.38
CA GLU A 27 7.66 -1.51 -7.72
C GLU A 27 6.45 -1.22 -8.62
N ALA A 28 5.25 -1.19 -8.03
CA ALA A 28 4.02 -0.97 -8.78
C ALA A 28 3.77 0.51 -9.14
N VAL A 29 4.23 1.45 -8.31
CA VAL A 29 3.82 2.87 -8.42
C VAL A 29 4.93 3.84 -8.86
N ILE A 30 6.21 3.54 -8.63
CA ILE A 30 7.31 4.42 -9.05
C ILE A 30 7.32 4.59 -10.56
N GLY A 31 7.51 5.84 -11.02
CA GLY A 31 7.56 6.18 -12.44
C GLY A 31 6.18 6.43 -13.07
N HIS A 32 5.12 6.39 -12.26
CA HIS A 32 3.74 6.62 -12.68
C HIS A 32 3.10 7.78 -11.90
N ARG A 33 1.99 8.29 -12.41
CA ARG A 33 1.15 9.28 -11.73
C ARG A 33 -0.13 8.65 -11.20
N ILE A 34 -0.64 9.15 -10.09
CA ILE A 34 -1.92 8.70 -9.54
C ILE A 34 -3.04 9.45 -10.27
N VAL A 35 -3.88 8.73 -10.99
CA VAL A 35 -5.11 9.27 -11.61
C VAL A 35 -6.23 9.34 -10.59
N SER A 36 -6.38 8.31 -9.77
CA SER A 36 -7.37 8.27 -8.69
C SER A 36 -6.97 7.27 -7.61
N ALA A 37 -7.46 7.51 -6.39
CA ALA A 37 -7.37 6.58 -5.28
C ALA A 37 -8.76 6.45 -4.64
N GLU A 38 -9.25 5.23 -4.46
CA GLU A 38 -10.56 4.96 -3.89
C GLU A 38 -10.55 3.73 -2.98
N ARG A 39 -11.39 3.73 -1.94
CA ARG A 39 -11.62 2.56 -1.09
C ARG A 39 -12.88 1.83 -1.54
N THR A 40 -12.78 0.53 -1.77
CA THR A 40 -13.90 -0.32 -2.18
C THR A 40 -13.74 -1.74 -1.66
N SER A 41 -14.78 -2.56 -1.77
CA SER A 41 -14.70 -3.98 -1.41
C SER A 41 -14.36 -4.81 -2.66
N THR A 42 -13.32 -5.63 -2.59
CA THR A 42 -12.86 -6.50 -3.69
C THR A 42 -12.98 -7.99 -3.31
N PRO A 43 -13.25 -8.88 -4.28
CA PRO A 43 -13.30 -10.32 -4.02
C PRO A 43 -11.97 -10.87 -3.49
N THR A 44 -12.02 -11.80 -2.54
CA THR A 44 -10.84 -12.53 -2.05
C THR A 44 -10.67 -13.86 -2.79
N TRP A 45 -9.45 -14.42 -2.81
CA TRP A 45 -9.17 -15.67 -3.54
C TRP A 45 -9.79 -16.92 -2.91
N TRP A 46 -10.11 -16.90 -1.61
CA TRP A 46 -10.75 -18.00 -0.88
C TRP A 46 -12.29 -17.91 -0.83
N GLY A 47 -12.88 -16.94 -1.53
CA GLY A 47 -14.30 -16.67 -1.51
C GLY A 47 -14.69 -15.67 -0.41
N GLY A 48 -15.40 -14.62 -0.81
CA GLY A 48 -15.76 -13.49 0.04
C GLY A 48 -15.34 -12.16 -0.60
N SER A 49 -15.41 -11.08 0.18
CA SER A 49 -14.86 -9.78 -0.18
C SER A 49 -14.18 -9.15 1.02
N SER A 50 -13.13 -8.37 0.77
CA SER A 50 -12.40 -7.59 1.77
C SER A 50 -12.29 -6.14 1.31
N ASP A 51 -12.08 -5.22 2.24
CA ASP A 51 -11.81 -3.83 1.90
C ASP A 51 -10.46 -3.71 1.21
N ALA A 52 -10.37 -2.80 0.23
CA ALA A 52 -9.15 -2.53 -0.49
C ALA A 52 -9.04 -1.07 -0.89
N LEU A 53 -7.81 -0.56 -0.88
CA LEU A 53 -7.46 0.67 -1.59
C LEU A 53 -7.13 0.34 -3.04
N ILE A 54 -7.76 1.04 -3.97
CA ILE A 54 -7.50 0.94 -5.41
C ILE A 54 -6.82 2.23 -5.86
N ILE A 55 -5.57 2.12 -6.28
CA ILE A 55 -4.81 3.22 -6.88
C ILE A 55 -4.80 3.01 -8.39
N THR A 56 -5.45 3.91 -9.13
CA THR A 56 -5.40 3.91 -10.59
C THR A 56 -4.24 4.79 -11.06
N LEU A 57 -3.40 4.24 -11.92
CA LEU A 57 -2.21 4.88 -12.47
C LEU A 57 -2.43 5.34 -13.91
N ASP A 58 -1.62 6.30 -14.35
CA ASP A 58 -1.71 6.90 -15.69
C ASP A 58 -1.31 5.96 -16.84
N ASN A 59 -0.60 4.86 -16.53
CA ASN A 59 -0.26 3.80 -17.47
C ASN A 59 -1.39 2.80 -17.74
N GLY A 60 -2.57 3.00 -17.17
CA GLY A 60 -3.69 2.08 -17.31
C GLY A 60 -3.71 0.94 -16.29
N LYS A 61 -2.85 0.95 -15.27
CA LYS A 61 -2.84 -0.09 -14.22
C LYS A 61 -3.63 0.33 -12.99
N ARG A 62 -4.15 -0.66 -12.28
CA ARG A 62 -4.70 -0.55 -10.92
C ARG A 62 -3.84 -1.33 -9.95
N VAL A 63 -3.43 -0.69 -8.88
CA VAL A 63 -2.77 -1.33 -7.73
C VAL A 63 -3.80 -1.45 -6.63
N GLU A 64 -4.12 -2.67 -6.24
CA GLU A 64 -5.06 -2.98 -5.19
C GLU A 64 -4.29 -3.38 -3.93
N LEU A 65 -4.51 -2.69 -2.83
CA LEU A 65 -4.00 -3.04 -1.50
C LEU A 65 -5.19 -3.53 -0.69
N GLN A 66 -5.36 -4.85 -0.64
CA GLN A 66 -6.49 -5.48 0.05
C GLN A 66 -6.12 -5.79 1.51
N ASP A 67 -7.02 -5.45 2.42
CA ASP A 67 -6.91 -5.70 3.85
C ASP A 67 -6.86 -7.20 4.15
N THR A 68 -6.06 -7.58 5.14
CA THR A 68 -5.89 -8.96 5.61
C THR A 68 -6.18 -9.07 7.11
N ASP A 69 -6.75 -10.19 7.51
CA ASP A 69 -7.04 -10.53 8.91
C ASP A 69 -6.85 -12.03 9.11
N ASP A 70 -6.11 -12.40 10.15
CA ASP A 70 -5.86 -13.76 10.59
C ASP A 70 -5.79 -13.82 12.12
N CYS A 71 -6.97 -13.85 12.75
CA CYS A 71 -7.22 -14.11 14.19
C CYS A 71 -6.56 -13.12 15.18
N CYS A 72 -5.23 -13.11 15.23
CA CYS A 72 -4.39 -12.26 16.07
C CYS A 72 -3.50 -11.32 15.26
N ALA A 73 -3.49 -11.43 13.94
CA ALA A 73 -2.74 -10.58 13.03
C ALA A 73 -3.70 -9.91 12.04
N TYR A 74 -3.40 -8.69 11.64
CA TYR A 74 -4.19 -7.97 10.65
C TYR A 74 -3.34 -6.89 9.96
N THR A 75 -3.79 -6.45 8.80
CA THR A 75 -3.33 -5.23 8.15
C THR A 75 -4.50 -4.60 7.42
N ALA A 76 -4.81 -3.36 7.79
CA ALA A 76 -5.98 -2.67 7.30
C ALA A 76 -5.66 -1.20 6.98
N LEU A 77 -6.28 -0.68 5.93
CA LEU A 77 -6.28 0.74 5.65
C LEU A 77 -7.28 1.44 6.57
N GLU A 78 -6.80 2.31 7.45
CA GLU A 78 -7.65 3.11 8.34
C GLU A 78 -8.18 4.33 7.61
N SER A 79 -7.29 5.09 6.95
CA SER A 79 -7.66 6.26 6.15
C SER A 79 -6.58 6.60 5.13
N PHE A 80 -6.92 7.44 4.15
CA PHE A 80 -5.94 7.97 3.19
C PHE A 80 -6.21 9.44 2.86
N LEU A 81 -5.16 10.14 2.46
CA LEU A 81 -5.19 11.51 1.99
C LEU A 81 -4.45 11.61 0.65
N LEU A 82 -5.20 11.91 -0.41
CA LEU A 82 -4.66 12.21 -1.74
C LEU A 82 -4.51 13.73 -1.86
N ASP A 83 -3.30 14.21 -2.14
CA ASP A 83 -3.01 15.64 -2.28
C ASP A 83 -3.30 16.11 -3.73
N PRO A 84 -4.40 16.84 -3.97
CA PRO A 84 -4.82 17.21 -5.31
C PRO A 84 -3.83 18.14 -6.03
N ASP A 85 -3.00 18.87 -5.29
CA ASP A 85 -2.01 19.78 -5.89
C ASP A 85 -0.79 19.03 -6.43
N LYS A 86 -0.65 17.73 -6.10
CA LYS A 86 0.52 16.91 -6.44
C LYS A 86 0.21 15.65 -7.24
N VAL A 87 -1.06 15.31 -7.49
CA VAL A 87 -1.44 14.10 -8.24
C VAL A 87 -0.87 14.04 -9.66
N ASP A 88 -0.59 15.21 -10.26
CA ASP A 88 -0.02 15.31 -11.60
C ASP A 88 1.51 15.06 -11.65
N HIS A 89 2.15 14.80 -10.50
CA HIS A 89 3.58 14.52 -10.42
C HIS A 89 3.90 13.02 -10.49
N ILE A 90 5.03 12.70 -11.14
CA ILE A 90 5.54 11.33 -11.20
C ILE A 90 6.01 10.91 -9.82
N ILE A 91 5.50 9.78 -9.34
CA ILE A 91 5.90 9.19 -8.08
C ILE A 91 7.37 8.78 -8.17
N THR A 92 8.16 9.23 -7.20
CA THR A 92 9.60 8.98 -7.12
C THR A 92 9.95 8.00 -6.02
N GLY A 93 9.04 7.73 -5.09
CA GLY A 93 9.28 6.76 -4.04
C GLY A 93 8.08 6.43 -3.17
N VAL A 94 8.30 5.40 -2.36
CA VAL A 94 7.41 4.99 -1.27
C VAL A 94 8.26 4.83 -0.01
N GLY A 95 7.79 5.36 1.11
CA GLY A 95 8.45 5.29 2.41
C GLY A 95 7.43 5.17 3.53
N THR A 96 7.90 4.90 4.74
CA THR A 96 7.01 4.73 5.89
C THR A 96 7.52 5.50 7.10
N THR A 97 6.61 5.80 8.02
CA THR A 97 6.92 6.31 9.35
C THR A 97 6.04 5.67 10.42
N GLY A 98 6.50 5.67 11.67
CA GLY A 98 5.73 5.19 12.82
C GLY A 98 5.72 3.67 12.94
N GLY A 99 6.76 2.98 12.45
CA GLY A 99 6.80 1.53 12.40
C GLY A 99 5.76 0.99 11.42
N PHE A 100 5.79 1.48 10.18
CA PHE A 100 4.83 1.14 9.13
C PHE A 100 3.37 1.55 9.38
N SER A 101 3.09 2.38 10.39
CA SER A 101 1.72 2.87 10.64
C SER A 101 1.31 3.97 9.65
N THR A 102 2.27 4.61 9.00
CA THR A 102 2.04 5.66 8.02
C THR A 102 2.83 5.35 6.77
N TRP A 103 2.15 5.28 5.62
CA TRP A 103 2.80 5.04 4.33
C TRP A 103 2.71 6.30 3.47
N HIS A 104 3.82 6.64 2.86
CA HIS A 104 4.05 7.85 2.10
C HIS A 104 4.37 7.46 0.65
N ILE A 105 3.45 7.73 -0.27
CA ILE A 105 3.73 7.68 -1.70
C ILE A 105 4.02 9.12 -2.11
N TYR A 106 5.26 9.38 -2.52
CA TYR A 106 5.76 10.75 -2.69
C TYR A 106 6.37 10.98 -4.07
N ALA A 107 6.33 12.25 -4.46
CA ALA A 107 7.05 12.81 -5.59
C ALA A 107 8.13 13.77 -5.08
N ASP A 108 8.82 14.43 -6.00
CA ASP A 108 9.81 15.48 -5.73
C ASP A 108 9.31 16.62 -4.83
N MET A 109 8.00 16.89 -4.84
CA MET A 109 7.35 17.94 -4.03
C MET A 109 6.73 17.44 -2.71
N GLY A 110 6.97 16.18 -2.33
CA GLY A 110 6.47 15.57 -1.09
C GLY A 110 5.37 14.54 -1.31
N ASP A 111 4.63 14.24 -0.24
CA ASP A 111 3.57 13.22 -0.25
C ASP A 111 2.47 13.56 -1.25
N VAL A 112 2.23 12.65 -2.19
CA VAL A 112 1.11 12.66 -3.14
C VAL A 112 -0.07 11.90 -2.55
N LEU A 113 0.20 10.75 -1.94
CA LEU A 113 -0.79 9.93 -1.26
C LEU A 113 -0.22 9.44 0.07
N LYS A 114 -0.90 9.81 1.16
CA LYS A 114 -0.58 9.38 2.52
C LYS A 114 -1.61 8.37 2.99
N LEU A 115 -1.15 7.24 3.54
CA LEU A 115 -2.00 6.18 4.09
C LEU A 115 -1.76 6.07 5.59
N GLU A 116 -2.85 5.93 6.35
CA GLU A 116 -2.81 5.49 7.75
C GLU A 116 -3.13 4.00 7.77
N VAL A 117 -2.19 3.21 8.28
CA VAL A 117 -2.20 1.75 8.22
C VAL A 117 -2.24 1.19 9.65
N GLY A 118 -3.33 0.49 9.96
CA GLY A 118 -3.43 -0.33 11.16
C GLY A 118 -2.84 -1.70 10.86
N TRP A 119 -1.89 -2.17 11.66
CA TRP A 119 -1.37 -3.52 11.49
C TRP A 119 -0.93 -4.14 12.82
N SER A 120 -0.96 -5.46 12.86
CA SER A 120 -0.34 -6.27 13.90
C SER A 120 0.10 -7.59 13.30
N SER A 121 1.32 -8.01 13.60
CA SER A 121 1.83 -9.33 13.22
C SER A 121 1.31 -10.45 14.13
N GLY A 122 0.75 -10.13 15.30
CA GLY A 122 0.40 -11.10 16.34
C GLY A 122 1.63 -11.91 16.79
N ASN A 123 1.89 -13.00 16.10
CA ASN A 123 3.17 -13.71 16.09
C ASN A 123 3.70 -13.71 14.65
N PRO A 124 4.78 -12.96 14.36
CA PRO A 124 5.31 -12.79 13.00
C PRO A 124 5.63 -14.09 12.26
N PHE A 125 5.91 -15.17 12.99
CA PHE A 125 6.31 -16.45 12.40
C PHE A 125 5.16 -17.46 12.23
N TYR A 126 3.92 -17.06 12.56
CA TYR A 126 2.78 -17.96 12.59
C TYR A 126 1.55 -17.44 11.84
N TYR A 127 1.22 -16.17 11.96
CA TYR A 127 0.03 -15.59 11.35
C TYR A 127 0.38 -14.80 10.09
N GLY A 128 -0.55 -14.78 9.11
CA GLY A 128 -0.41 -13.93 7.93
C GLY A 128 -0.79 -12.48 8.23
N TYR A 129 0.00 -11.52 7.75
CA TYR A 129 -0.28 -10.08 7.80
C TYR A 129 0.36 -9.38 6.58
N GLY A 130 0.26 -8.07 6.51
CA GLY A 130 0.55 -7.27 5.33
C GLY A 130 -0.64 -7.18 4.39
N PHE A 131 -0.71 -6.16 3.56
CA PHE A 131 -1.72 -6.08 2.51
C PHE A 131 -1.50 -7.18 1.48
N ASN A 132 -2.60 -7.69 0.93
CA ASN A 132 -2.54 -8.45 -0.31
C ASN A 132 -2.48 -7.46 -1.49
N ILE A 133 -1.27 -7.25 -2.02
CA ILE A 133 -1.01 -6.27 -3.09
C ILE A 133 -1.11 -6.94 -4.45
N THR A 134 -2.04 -6.49 -5.30
CA THR A 134 -2.23 -7.01 -6.65
C THR A 134 -2.18 -5.87 -7.68
N VAL A 135 -1.49 -6.10 -8.80
CA VAL A 135 -1.47 -5.16 -9.94
C VAL A 135 -2.28 -5.74 -11.08
N LYS A 136 -3.27 -4.98 -11.57
CA LYS A 136 -4.14 -5.36 -12.69
C LYS A 136 -4.08 -4.33 -13.80
N GLU A 137 -4.17 -4.79 -15.05
CA GLU A 137 -4.40 -3.89 -16.18
C GLU A 137 -5.87 -3.47 -16.19
N LEU A 138 -6.15 -2.19 -16.49
CA LEU A 138 -7.48 -1.76 -16.87
C LEU A 138 -7.78 -2.44 -18.22
N GLU A 139 -8.74 -3.37 -18.25
CA GLU A 139 -9.24 -3.86 -19.53
C GLU A 139 -9.67 -2.63 -20.34
N ALA A 140 -9.01 -2.41 -21.48
CA ALA A 140 -9.44 -1.39 -22.42
C ALA A 140 -10.87 -1.73 -22.79
N ALA A 141 -11.81 -0.81 -22.50
CA ALA A 141 -13.18 -0.96 -22.94
C ALA A 141 -13.15 -1.22 -24.46
N ALA A 142 -13.58 -2.42 -24.84
CA ALA A 142 -13.67 -2.86 -26.23
C ALA A 142 -14.73 -2.06 -27.00
#